data_AF-A0A9Q1BC52-F1
#
_entry.id   AF-A0A9Q1BC52-F1
#
_cell.length_a   1.000
_cell.length_b   1.000
_cell.length_c   1.000
_cell.angle_alpha   90.00
_cell.angle_beta   90.00
_cell.angle_gamma   90.00
#
_symmetry.space_group_name_H-M   'P 1'
#
loop_
_entity.id
_entity.type
_entity.pdbx_description
1 polymer ?
#
loop_
_entity_poly.entity_id
_entity_poly.type
_entity_poly.pdbx_seq_one_letter_code
_entity_poly.pdbx_strand_id
1 'polypeptide(L)'
;MDIQYVLKSYACVMYIVPYISKGQRGMSYLMQRATREARDGNHDIKQRVRHIGNKFLNHVELSAQRVVYLVLQMSLRKARQQFVFFNISLPEERTVLLKPFECYPRATRRLH
;
A
#
# COMPACT_ATOMS: atom_id res chain seq x y z
N MET A 1 -22.09 -5.04 26.70
CA MET A 1 -21.77 -5.67 25.39
C MET A 1 -22.18 -7.12 25.50
N ASP A 2 -23.18 -7.53 24.73
CA ASP A 2 -23.58 -8.94 24.62
C ASP A 2 -22.58 -9.68 23.72
N ILE A 3 -21.77 -10.57 24.31
CA ILE A 3 -20.95 -11.51 23.57
C ILE A 3 -21.80 -12.76 23.33
N GLN A 4 -22.25 -12.95 22.09
CA GLN A 4 -22.96 -14.14 21.65
C GLN A 4 -21.97 -15.17 21.08
N TYR A 5 -22.25 -16.45 21.30
CA TYR A 5 -21.43 -17.57 20.83
C TYR A 5 -21.47 -17.69 19.30
N VAL A 6 -20.32 -17.72 18.64
CA VAL A 6 -20.22 -17.83 17.18
C VAL A 6 -20.32 -19.31 16.78
N LEU A 7 -21.50 -19.74 16.36
CA LEU A 7 -21.77 -21.12 15.90
C LEU A 7 -21.12 -21.44 14.54
N LYS A 8 -20.89 -20.41 13.70
CA LYS A 8 -20.29 -20.54 12.36
C LYS A 8 -19.35 -19.36 12.06
N SER A 9 -18.04 -19.60 12.10
CA SER A 9 -17.01 -18.59 11.88
C SER A 9 -17.10 -17.90 10.51
N TYR A 10 -17.32 -18.69 9.44
CA TYR A 10 -17.47 -18.14 8.08
C TYR A 10 -18.65 -17.18 7.95
N ALA A 11 -19.81 -17.51 8.54
CA ALA A 11 -20.99 -16.65 8.51
C ALA A 11 -20.73 -15.33 9.24
N CYS A 12 -20.03 -15.36 10.38
CA CYS A 12 -19.62 -14.14 11.08
C CYS A 12 -18.69 -13.26 10.23
N VAL A 13 -17.68 -13.85 9.59
CA VAL A 13 -16.76 -13.08 8.73
C VAL A 13 -17.51 -12.45 7.56
N MET A 14 -18.39 -13.20 6.90
CA MET A 14 -19.22 -12.70 5.79
C MET A 14 -20.18 -11.59 6.20
N TYR A 15 -20.59 -11.54 7.47
CA TYR A 15 -21.39 -10.44 8.00
C TYR A 15 -20.54 -9.20 8.34
N ILE A 16 -19.37 -9.39 8.96
CA ILE A 16 -18.50 -8.31 9.42
C ILE A 16 -17.81 -7.60 8.25
N VAL A 17 -17.34 -8.34 7.23
CA VAL A 17 -16.58 -7.79 6.10
C VAL A 17 -17.35 -6.69 5.36
N PRO A 18 -18.61 -6.89 4.94
CA PRO A 18 -19.39 -5.83 4.28
C PRO A 18 -19.67 -4.61 5.15
N TYR A 19 -19.67 -4.79 6.48
CA TYR A 19 -19.87 -3.71 7.44
C TYR A 19 -18.61 -2.84 7.56
N ILE A 20 -17.44 -3.45 7.80
CA ILE A 20 -16.18 -2.71 7.90
C ILE A 20 -15.79 -2.04 6.57
N SER A 21 -16.15 -2.64 5.44
CA SER A 21 -15.86 -2.10 4.11
C SER A 21 -16.94 -1.15 3.59
N LYS A 22 -17.95 -0.79 4.40
CA LYS A 22 -19.09 0.05 3.97
C LYS A 22 -18.65 1.42 3.42
N GLY A 23 -17.71 2.08 4.08
CA GLY A 23 -17.17 3.38 3.65
C GLY A 23 -16.26 3.32 2.42
N GLN A 24 -15.84 2.11 2.02
CA GLN A 24 -14.93 1.90 0.88
C GLN A 24 -15.67 1.33 -0.35
N ARG A 25 -17.01 1.28 -0.31
CA ARG A 25 -17.81 0.81 -1.45
C ARG A 25 -17.65 1.76 -2.63
N GLY A 26 -17.64 1.20 -3.84
CA GLY A 26 -17.51 1.99 -5.07
C GLY A 26 -16.09 2.42 -5.42
N MET A 27 -15.09 2.16 -4.56
CA MET A 27 -13.69 2.51 -4.84
C MET A 27 -13.15 1.85 -6.10
N SER A 28 -13.51 0.58 -6.37
CA SER A 28 -13.10 -0.11 -7.60
C SER A 28 -13.65 0.57 -8.86
N TYR A 29 -14.94 0.91 -8.84
CA TYR A 29 -15.58 1.65 -9.94
C TYR A 29 -14.94 3.02 -10.16
N LEU A 30 -14.68 3.75 -9.07
CA LEU A 30 -14.02 5.06 -9.11
C LEU A 30 -12.62 4.99 -9.71
N MET A 31 -11.82 4.00 -9.31
CA MET A 31 -10.46 3.79 -9.85
C MET A 31 -10.47 3.38 -11.32
N GLN A 32 -11.42 2.53 -11.73
CA GLN A 32 -11.59 2.19 -13.16
C GLN A 32 -11.93 3.42 -13.98
N ARG A 33 -12.84 4.26 -13.50
CA ARG A 33 -13.20 5.53 -14.15
C ARG A 33 -12.01 6.49 -14.21
N ALA A 34 -11.31 6.72 -13.10
CA ALA A 34 -10.12 7.58 -13.07
C ALA A 34 -9.03 7.09 -14.03
N THR A 35 -8.88 5.78 -14.20
CA THR A 35 -7.93 5.18 -15.14
C THR A 35 -8.34 5.39 -16.60
N ARG A 36 -9.65 5.29 -16.92
CA ARG A 36 -10.15 5.62 -18.26
C ARG A 36 -9.96 7.10 -18.59
N GLU A 37 -10.37 7.99 -17.68
CA GLU A 37 -10.17 9.44 -17.82
C GLU A 37 -8.69 9.80 -18.03
N ALA A 38 -7.78 9.16 -17.27
CA ALA A 38 -6.33 9.37 -17.44
C ALA A 38 -5.75 8.76 -18.72
N ARG A 39 -6.44 7.83 -19.39
CA ARG A 39 -6.01 7.25 -20.68
C ARG A 39 -6.46 8.10 -21.86
N ASP A 40 -7.65 8.68 -21.77
CA ASP A 40 -8.25 9.46 -22.86
C ASP A 40 -7.61 10.85 -22.98
N GLY A 41 -7.01 11.37 -21.89
CA GLY A 41 -6.22 12.60 -21.91
C GLY A 41 -4.82 12.39 -22.51
N ASN A 42 -4.42 13.25 -23.45
CA ASN A 42 -3.05 13.30 -23.98
C ASN A 42 -2.09 13.94 -22.95
N HIS A 43 -1.91 13.27 -21.81
CA HIS A 43 -1.15 13.76 -20.66
C HIS A 43 0.11 12.93 -20.46
N ASP A 44 1.19 13.58 -20.01
CA ASP A 44 2.42 12.90 -19.63
C ASP A 44 2.15 11.84 -18.54
N ILE A 45 2.97 10.79 -18.49
CA ILE A 45 2.83 9.67 -17.56
C ILE A 45 2.74 10.18 -16.11
N LYS A 46 3.54 11.21 -15.75
CA LYS A 46 3.50 11.79 -14.40
C LYS A 46 2.16 12.46 -14.10
N GLN A 47 1.59 13.15 -15.07
CA GLN A 47 0.29 13.80 -14.92
C GLN A 47 -0.85 12.79 -14.82
N ARG A 48 -0.78 11.70 -15.57
CA ARG A 48 -1.75 10.58 -15.49
C ARG A 48 -1.77 9.95 -14.11
N VAL A 49 -0.58 9.65 -13.56
CA VAL A 49 -0.45 9.11 -12.19
C VAL A 49 -0.96 10.12 -11.16
N ARG A 50 -0.66 11.41 -11.33
CA ARG A 50 -1.16 12.48 -10.45
C ARG A 50 -2.68 12.60 -10.49
N HIS A 51 -3.31 12.49 -11.66
CA HIS A 51 -4.77 12.53 -11.81
C HIS A 51 -5.45 11.38 -11.05
N ILE A 52 -4.98 10.14 -11.27
CA ILE A 52 -5.50 8.96 -10.59
C ILE A 52 -5.30 9.07 -9.07
N GLY A 53 -4.09 9.47 -8.65
CA GLY A 53 -3.75 9.68 -7.24
C GLY A 53 -4.65 10.72 -6.58
N ASN A 54 -4.88 11.87 -7.24
CA ASN A 54 -5.77 12.90 -6.71
C ASN A 54 -7.21 12.40 -6.58
N LYS A 55 -7.74 11.65 -7.55
CA LYS A 55 -9.09 11.06 -7.45
C LYS A 55 -9.18 10.06 -6.30
N PHE A 56 -8.14 9.28 -6.06
CA PHE A 56 -8.07 8.37 -4.91
C PHE A 56 -8.09 9.13 -3.58
N LEU A 57 -7.19 10.11 -3.43
CA LEU A 57 -7.00 10.84 -2.17
C LEU A 57 -8.23 11.65 -1.75
N ASN A 58 -8.99 12.17 -2.70
CA ASN A 58 -10.22 12.93 -2.41
C ASN A 58 -11.41 12.05 -2.01
N HIS A 59 -11.37 10.75 -2.29
CA HIS A 59 -12.52 9.87 -2.11
C HIS A 59 -12.30 8.76 -1.08
N VAL A 60 -11.04 8.49 -0.70
CA VAL A 60 -10.70 7.50 0.32
C VAL A 60 -10.95 8.08 1.71
N GLU A 61 -11.77 7.38 2.50
CA GLU A 61 -11.91 7.69 3.93
C GLU A 61 -10.69 7.15 4.69
N LEU A 62 -9.94 8.05 5.34
CA LEU A 62 -8.78 7.72 6.15
C LEU A 62 -8.94 8.34 7.55
N SER A 63 -8.46 7.63 8.58
CA SER A 63 -8.43 8.21 9.93
C SER A 63 -7.49 9.42 9.98
N ALA A 64 -7.82 10.40 10.82
CA ALA A 64 -7.04 11.64 10.96
C ALA A 64 -5.54 11.39 11.16
N GLN A 65 -5.19 10.42 11.99
CA GLN A 65 -3.80 10.03 12.24
C GLN A 65 -3.09 9.60 10.95
N ARG A 66 -3.74 8.81 10.08
CA ARG A 66 -3.15 8.36 8.81
C ARG A 66 -3.03 9.49 7.80
N VAL A 67 -3.98 10.43 7.79
CA VAL A 67 -3.94 11.62 6.92
C VAL A 67 -2.75 12.50 7.28
N VAL A 68 -2.50 12.73 8.57
CA VAL A 68 -1.33 13.51 9.03
C VAL A 68 -0.03 12.92 8.52
N TYR A 69 0.15 11.60 8.60
CA TYR A 69 1.34 10.94 8.06
C TYR A 69 1.48 11.11 6.55
N LEU A 70 0.37 11.04 5.81
CA LEU A 70 0.37 11.18 4.37
C LEU A 70 0.69 12.61 3.92
N VAL A 71 0.05 13.62 4.54
CA VAL A 71 0.21 15.05 4.23
C VAL A 71 1.61 15.54 4.60
N LEU A 72 2.12 15.14 5.76
CA LEU A 72 3.47 15.51 6.22
C LEU A 72 4.57 14.66 5.57
N GLN A 73 4.22 13.76 4.63
CA GLN A 73 5.16 12.84 3.97
C GLN A 73 6.02 12.05 4.98
N MET A 74 5.43 11.71 6.13
CA MET A 74 6.10 10.97 7.17
C MET A 74 6.09 9.49 6.85
N SER A 75 7.18 8.80 7.20
CA SER A 75 7.22 7.34 7.06
C SER A 75 6.12 6.69 7.91
N LEU A 76 5.22 5.95 7.25
CA LEU A 76 4.12 5.20 7.88
C LEU A 76 4.62 4.11 8.85
N ARG A 77 5.89 3.71 8.72
CA ARG A 77 6.51 2.73 9.60
C ARG A 77 7.99 3.06 9.79
N LYS A 78 8.41 3.26 11.04
CA LYS A 78 9.82 3.20 11.41
C LYS A 78 10.11 1.79 11.92
N ALA A 79 10.51 0.91 11.01
CA ALA A 79 11.03 -0.41 11.39
C ALA A 79 12.50 -0.25 11.79
N ARG A 80 12.88 -0.80 12.94
CA ARG A 80 14.30 -0.89 13.34
C ARG A 80 15.04 -2.00 12.60
N GLN A 81 14.30 -2.95 12.02
CA GLN A 81 14.83 -4.12 11.36
C GLN A 81 14.98 -3.89 9.86
N GLN A 82 16.11 -4.31 9.30
CA GLN A 82 16.38 -4.24 7.87
C GLN A 82 15.47 -5.25 7.13
N PHE A 83 14.69 -4.78 6.16
CA PHE A 83 13.89 -5.66 5.31
C PHE A 83 14.81 -6.25 4.23
N VAL A 84 14.98 -7.58 4.26
CA VAL A 84 15.67 -8.33 3.20
C VAL A 84 14.60 -8.95 2.32
N PHE A 85 14.54 -8.52 1.06
CA PHE A 85 13.69 -9.16 0.07
C PHE A 85 14.33 -10.48 -0.35
N PHE A 86 13.66 -11.60 -0.06
CA PHE A 86 14.01 -12.90 -0.60
C PHE A 86 13.16 -13.16 -1.84
N ASN A 87 13.79 -13.11 -3.02
CA ASN A 87 13.09 -13.41 -4.26
C ASN A 87 12.84 -14.93 -4.36
N ILE A 88 11.60 -15.35 -4.18
CA ILE A 88 11.18 -16.77 -4.25
C ILE A 88 10.89 -17.27 -5.68
N SER A 89 11.10 -16.43 -6.70
CA SER A 89 10.93 -16.83 -8.10
C SER A 89 11.98 -17.84 -8.52
N LEU A 90 11.70 -18.57 -9.60
CA LEU A 90 12.66 -19.49 -10.22
C LEU A 90 13.97 -18.75 -10.56
N PRO A 91 15.14 -19.43 -10.49
CA PRO A 91 16.44 -18.79 -10.69
C PRO A 91 16.56 -17.97 -11.98
N GLU A 92 15.89 -18.42 -13.04
CA GLU A 92 15.90 -17.84 -14.39
C GLU A 92 15.08 -16.55 -14.50
N GLU A 93 14.05 -16.38 -13.67
CA GLU A 93 13.15 -15.21 -13.67
C GLU A 93 13.47 -14.22 -12.55
N ARG A 94 14.52 -14.48 -11.78
CA ARG A 94 14.85 -13.71 -10.59
C ARG A 94 15.30 -12.30 -10.98
N THR A 95 14.43 -11.33 -10.80
CA THR A 95 14.79 -9.91 -10.87
C THR A 95 15.82 -9.58 -9.79
N VAL A 96 17.03 -9.24 -10.22
CA VAL A 96 18.13 -8.79 -9.35
C VAL A 96 18.05 -7.27 -9.24
N LEU A 97 17.54 -6.77 -8.12
CA LEU A 97 17.68 -5.36 -7.80
C LEU A 97 19.07 -5.14 -7.20
N LEU A 98 20.03 -4.71 -8.02
CA LEU A 98 21.37 -4.35 -7.55
C LEU A 98 21.23 -3.20 -6.54
N LYS A 99 21.57 -3.48 -5.28
CA LYS A 99 21.61 -2.45 -4.25
C LYS A 99 22.79 -1.51 -4.57
N PRO A 100 22.60 -0.17 -4.61
CA PRO A 100 23.72 0.75 -4.81
C PRO A 100 24.76 0.57 -3.69
N PHE A 101 26.04 0.65 -4.07
CA PHE A 101 27.20 0.35 -3.21
C PHE A 101 27.26 1.13 -1.89
N GLU A 102 26.57 2.27 -1.82
CA GLU A 102 26.52 3.13 -0.62
C GLU A 102 25.79 2.50 0.57
N CYS A 103 25.01 1.43 0.34
CA CYS A 103 24.19 0.80 1.38
C CYS A 103 24.87 -0.38 2.09
N TYR A 104 26.18 -0.60 1.85
CA TYR A 104 26.98 -1.50 2.68
C TYR A 104 27.49 -0.74 3.91
N PRO A 105 27.17 -1.17 5.15
CA PRO A 105 27.91 -0.67 6.29
C PRO A 105 29.39 -1.00 6.06
N ARG A 106 30.24 0.03 5.97
CA ARG A 106 31.69 -0.14 5.90
C ARG A 106 32.08 -1.05 7.06
N ALA A 107 32.50 -2.27 6.74
CA ALA A 107 33.05 -3.18 7.72
C ALA A 107 34.27 -2.48 8.35
N THR A 108 34.08 -1.94 9.55
CA THR A 108 35.17 -1.49 10.40
C THR A 108 35.96 -2.75 10.76
N ARG A 109 37.02 -3.01 9.99
CA ARG A 109 38.11 -3.90 10.41
C ARG A 109 38.68 -3.31 11.70
N ARG A 110 38.22 -3.77 12.86
CA ARG A 110 39.00 -3.69 14.08
C ARG A 110 40.06 -4.78 13.96
N LEU A 111 41.27 -4.34 13.61
CA LEU A 111 42.50 -5.06 13.90
C LEU A 111 42.76 -4.89 15.40
N HIS A 112 42.72 -5.99 16.14
CA HIS A 112 43.53 -6.26 17.33
C HIS A 112 43.57 -7.78 17.51
#